data_AF-A0A3D1IRG4-F1
#
_entry.id   AF-A0A3D1IRG4-F1
#
_cell.length_a   1.000
_cell.length_b   1.000
_cell.length_c   1.000
_cell.angle_alpha   90.00
_cell.angle_beta   90.00
_cell.angle_gamma   90.00
#
_symmetry.space_group_name_H-M   'P 1'
#
loop_
_entity.id
_entity.type
_entity.pdbx_description
1 polymer ?
#
loop_
_entity_poly.entity_id
_entity_poly.type
_entity_poly.pdbx_seq_one_letter_code
_entity_poly.pdbx_strand_id
1 'polypeptide(L)'
;GEENLLGYVNDPYASENILIHEFAHAIHLMGLSETDPTFDERLEAAYAAAVKEGLWKGKYAGRNHHEYFAEGVQSWFDTNRENDFEHNHVDTREELQQYDPRLAKLVKEVFGSGPWRYRHPQHRQPHSAHLAGFDRAKAPVFGWAKKSVAWYNRFKEGLETLAPGNAVDIDLQSPEDRVYRSPASAEETFLYISNASQQAIRLEWMDGAGRALPRGSELRPTDHSEQQTYAGHIWRIVDDESGKSLHYFVAPKAPGKLIYKTAQ
;
A
#
# COMPACT_ATOMS: atom_id res chain seq x y z
N GLY A 1 -9.01 -2.16 14.97
CA GLY A 1 -8.16 -3.32 15.30
C GLY A 1 -8.80 -4.27 16.29
N GLU A 2 -9.35 -3.77 17.41
CA GLU A 2 -9.99 -4.63 18.43
C GLU A 2 -11.11 -5.50 17.86
N GLU A 3 -11.93 -4.93 16.97
CA GLU A 3 -13.01 -5.60 16.27
C GLU A 3 -12.54 -6.85 15.50
N ASN A 4 -11.34 -6.82 14.93
CA ASN A 4 -10.75 -7.95 14.22
C ASN A 4 -10.19 -9.01 15.18
N LEU A 5 -9.54 -8.57 16.26
CA LEU A 5 -8.98 -9.48 17.26
C LEU A 5 -10.04 -10.25 18.05
N LEU A 6 -11.21 -9.64 18.26
CA LEU A 6 -12.33 -10.24 18.99
C LEU A 6 -13.45 -10.76 18.07
N GLY A 7 -13.37 -10.49 16.76
CA GLY A 7 -14.32 -10.92 15.75
C GLY A 7 -15.72 -10.33 15.92
N TYR A 8 -15.80 -9.01 16.08
CA TYR A 8 -17.06 -8.27 16.21
C TYR A 8 -17.92 -8.42 14.95
N VAL A 9 -19.24 -8.22 15.10
CA VAL A 9 -20.12 -8.12 13.94
C VAL A 9 -19.75 -6.85 13.15
N ASN A 10 -19.73 -6.94 11.82
CA ASN A 10 -19.29 -5.89 10.88
C ASN A 10 -17.80 -5.54 10.96
N ASP A 11 -16.94 -6.42 11.48
CA ASP A 11 -15.49 -6.27 11.31
C ASP A 11 -15.15 -6.13 9.81
N PRO A 12 -14.55 -5.01 9.37
CA PRO A 12 -14.22 -4.79 7.96
C PRO A 12 -13.07 -5.70 7.48
N TYR A 13 -12.34 -6.34 8.39
CA TYR A 13 -11.21 -7.22 8.12
C TYR A 13 -11.52 -8.69 8.50
N ALA A 14 -12.80 -9.09 8.55
CA ALA A 14 -13.22 -10.40 9.08
C ALA A 14 -12.62 -11.62 8.35
N SER A 15 -12.14 -11.43 7.12
CA SER A 15 -11.50 -12.45 6.29
C SER A 15 -9.97 -12.49 6.38
N GLU A 16 -9.35 -11.65 7.23
CA GLU A 16 -7.91 -11.62 7.48
C GLU A 16 -7.59 -11.37 8.96
N ASN A 17 -6.30 -11.39 9.30
CA ASN A 17 -5.83 -10.92 10.60
C ASN A 17 -4.92 -9.68 10.44
N ILE A 18 -5.47 -8.49 10.72
CA ILE A 18 -4.74 -7.24 10.57
C ILE A 18 -3.58 -7.13 11.57
N LEU A 19 -3.67 -7.76 12.75
CA LEU A 19 -2.57 -7.74 13.71
C LEU A 19 -1.35 -8.47 13.17
N ILE A 20 -1.51 -9.60 12.48
CA ILE A 20 -0.37 -10.32 11.89
C ILE A 20 0.33 -9.44 10.84
N HIS A 21 -0.44 -8.72 10.02
CA HIS A 21 0.09 -7.75 9.05
C HIS A 21 0.89 -6.64 9.75
N GLU A 22 0.25 -5.91 10.66
CA GLU A 22 0.89 -4.77 11.35
C GLU A 22 2.07 -5.20 12.23
N PHE A 23 1.99 -6.40 12.83
CA PHE A 23 3.09 -6.94 13.62
C PHE A 23 4.26 -7.39 12.73
N ALA A 24 4.01 -7.83 11.50
CA ALA A 24 5.06 -8.08 10.53
C ALA A 24 5.82 -6.79 10.20
N HIS A 25 5.13 -5.66 10.01
CA HIS A 25 5.79 -4.36 9.87
C HIS A 25 6.62 -4.00 11.10
N ALA A 26 6.08 -4.17 12.30
CA ALA A 26 6.83 -3.89 13.53
C ALA A 26 8.08 -4.77 13.67
N ILE A 27 7.97 -6.07 13.39
CA ILE A 27 9.12 -7.00 13.38
C ILE A 27 10.14 -6.53 12.35
N HIS A 28 9.71 -6.18 11.14
CA HIS A 28 10.60 -5.75 10.08
C HIS A 28 11.33 -4.45 10.43
N LEU A 29 10.57 -3.37 10.67
CA LEU A 29 11.09 -2.02 10.77
C LEU A 29 11.74 -1.70 12.12
N MET A 30 11.37 -2.42 13.18
CA MET A 30 11.89 -2.17 14.54
C MET A 30 12.76 -3.32 15.07
N GLY A 31 12.44 -4.57 14.72
CA GLY A 31 13.16 -5.74 15.22
C GLY A 31 14.35 -6.12 14.34
N LEU A 32 14.09 -6.38 13.06
CA LEU A 32 15.10 -6.85 12.11
C LEU A 32 16.09 -5.74 11.75
N SER A 33 15.68 -4.48 11.72
CA SER A 33 16.60 -3.34 11.56
C SER A 33 17.76 -3.34 12.56
N GLU A 34 17.57 -3.89 13.76
CA GLU A 34 18.61 -4.02 14.79
C GLU A 34 19.26 -5.42 14.82
N THR A 35 18.50 -6.49 14.55
CA THR A 35 18.95 -7.88 14.76
C THR A 35 19.48 -8.58 13.51
N ASP A 36 18.99 -8.19 12.33
CA ASP A 36 19.55 -8.54 11.01
C ASP A 36 19.45 -7.31 10.09
N PRO A 37 20.39 -6.35 10.21
CA PRO A 37 20.35 -5.11 9.43
C PRO A 37 20.45 -5.32 7.90
N THR A 38 20.77 -6.53 7.45
CA THR A 38 20.84 -6.88 6.02
C THR A 38 19.50 -7.38 5.47
N PHE A 39 18.50 -7.61 6.33
CA PHE A 39 17.22 -8.19 5.91
C PHE A 39 16.48 -7.30 4.90
N ASP A 40 16.44 -6.00 5.16
CA ASP A 40 15.71 -5.03 4.33
C ASP A 40 16.26 -4.98 2.89
N GLU A 41 17.59 -4.90 2.72
CA GLU A 41 18.24 -4.95 1.40
C GLU A 41 17.89 -6.24 0.64
N ARG A 42 17.85 -7.39 1.33
CA ARG A 42 17.47 -8.67 0.73
C ARG A 42 15.99 -8.70 0.36
N LEU A 43 15.13 -8.08 1.17
CA LEU A 43 13.70 -7.96 0.92
C LEU A 43 13.41 -7.05 -0.27
N GLU A 44 14.08 -5.89 -0.36
CA GLU A 44 14.01 -4.99 -1.52
C GLU A 44 14.42 -5.70 -2.81
N ALA A 45 15.52 -6.47 -2.78
CA ALA A 45 15.99 -7.24 -3.92
C ALA A 45 14.99 -8.33 -4.34
N ALA A 46 14.37 -9.03 -3.37
CA ALA A 46 13.35 -10.04 -3.64
C ALA A 46 12.08 -9.42 -4.25
N TYR A 47 11.62 -8.31 -3.68
CA TYR A 47 10.48 -7.54 -4.19
C TYR A 47 10.73 -7.06 -5.62
N ALA A 48 11.89 -6.46 -5.91
CA ALA A 48 12.23 -6.00 -7.25
C ALA A 48 12.25 -7.14 -8.28
N ALA A 49 12.72 -8.34 -7.89
CA ALA A 49 12.66 -9.52 -8.74
C ALA A 49 11.22 -10.00 -8.98
N ALA A 50 10.39 -10.03 -7.93
CA ALA A 50 8.98 -10.41 -8.03
C ALA A 50 8.20 -9.47 -8.96
N VAL A 51 8.36 -8.16 -8.80
CA VAL A 51 7.75 -7.14 -9.67
C VAL A 51 8.21 -7.29 -11.12
N LYS A 52 9.52 -7.52 -11.35
CA LYS A 52 10.06 -7.74 -12.70
C LYS A 52 9.45 -8.96 -13.39
N GLU A 53 9.11 -9.98 -12.62
CA GLU A 53 8.44 -11.19 -13.11
C GLU A 53 6.90 -11.04 -13.20
N GLY A 54 6.37 -9.87 -12.83
CA GLY A 54 4.93 -9.58 -12.85
C GLY A 54 4.15 -10.22 -11.70
N LEU A 55 4.84 -10.75 -10.69
CA LEU A 55 4.19 -11.23 -9.46
C LEU A 55 3.58 -10.05 -8.72
N TRP A 56 2.44 -10.30 -8.07
CA TRP A 56 1.72 -9.30 -7.26
C TRP A 56 1.28 -8.05 -8.03
N LYS A 57 1.32 -8.06 -9.37
CA LYS A 57 0.94 -6.90 -10.20
C LYS A 57 -0.50 -6.47 -9.90
N GLY A 58 -0.67 -5.19 -9.60
CA GLY A 58 -1.97 -4.59 -9.28
C GLY A 58 -2.57 -5.06 -7.96
N LYS A 59 -1.76 -5.69 -7.08
CA LYS A 59 -2.16 -6.20 -5.76
C LYS A 59 -1.44 -5.45 -4.63
N TYR A 60 -1.97 -5.54 -3.42
CA TYR A 60 -1.48 -4.81 -2.26
C TYR A 60 -0.02 -5.15 -1.94
N ALA A 61 0.33 -6.44 -1.95
CA ALA A 61 1.71 -6.94 -1.85
C ALA A 61 2.65 -6.39 -2.94
N GLY A 62 2.12 -5.89 -4.06
CA GLY A 62 2.88 -5.31 -5.16
C GLY A 62 3.20 -3.82 -4.98
N ARG A 63 2.65 -3.14 -3.96
CA ARG A 63 2.79 -1.68 -3.80
C ARG A 63 4.18 -1.24 -3.37
N ASN A 64 4.79 -1.94 -2.43
CA ASN A 64 6.17 -1.72 -1.98
C ASN A 64 6.69 -2.96 -1.23
N HIS A 65 7.98 -2.98 -0.90
CA HIS A 65 8.62 -4.14 -0.26
C HIS A 65 8.16 -4.36 1.20
N HIS A 66 7.66 -3.34 1.90
CA HIS A 66 7.09 -3.51 3.24
C HIS A 66 5.76 -4.28 3.20
N GLU A 67 4.84 -3.87 2.30
CA GLU A 67 3.55 -4.56 2.09
C GLU A 67 3.79 -5.98 1.56
N TYR A 68 4.73 -6.13 0.62
CA TYR A 68 5.19 -7.42 0.12
C TYR A 68 5.56 -8.39 1.26
N PHE A 69 6.28 -7.90 2.27
CA PHE A 69 6.61 -8.71 3.44
C PHE A 69 5.39 -9.00 4.31
N ALA A 70 4.60 -7.99 4.67
CA ALA A 70 3.47 -8.15 5.59
C ALA A 70 2.38 -9.09 5.04
N GLU A 71 2.04 -8.96 3.77
CA GLU A 71 1.12 -9.84 3.03
C GLU A 71 1.68 -11.27 2.93
N GLY A 72 2.99 -11.40 2.70
CA GLY A 72 3.70 -12.67 2.74
C GLY A 72 3.59 -13.35 4.11
N VAL A 73 3.71 -12.58 5.19
CA VAL A 73 3.56 -13.09 6.56
C VAL A 73 2.13 -13.51 6.86
N GLN A 74 1.12 -12.74 6.43
CA GLN A 74 -0.28 -13.16 6.53
C GLN A 74 -0.52 -14.49 5.80
N SER A 75 -0.01 -14.61 4.57
CA SER A 75 -0.13 -15.84 3.79
C SER A 75 0.60 -16.99 4.48
N TRP A 76 1.79 -16.76 5.02
CA TRP A 76 2.57 -17.77 5.77
C TRP A 76 1.85 -18.31 7.01
N PHE A 77 0.88 -17.59 7.55
CA PHE A 77 0.08 -18.01 8.71
C PHE A 77 -1.38 -18.30 8.38
N ASP A 78 -1.71 -18.40 7.09
CA ASP A 78 -3.02 -18.70 6.53
C ASP A 78 -4.09 -17.67 6.97
N THR A 79 -3.75 -16.39 6.89
CA THR A 79 -4.61 -15.26 7.29
C THR A 79 -4.70 -14.15 6.28
N ASN A 80 -4.23 -14.37 5.05
CA ASN A 80 -4.45 -13.37 4.02
C ASN A 80 -5.87 -13.49 3.46
N ARG A 81 -6.30 -12.47 2.74
CA ARG A 81 -7.48 -12.54 1.88
C ARG A 81 -7.09 -13.05 0.51
N GLU A 82 -8.06 -13.67 -0.16
CA GLU A 82 -7.90 -14.13 -1.53
C GLU A 82 -8.91 -13.50 -2.49
N ASN A 83 -8.52 -13.42 -3.76
CA ASN A 83 -9.39 -13.25 -4.93
C ASN A 83 -10.30 -12.01 -4.91
N ASP A 84 -9.77 -10.87 -4.45
CA ASP A 84 -10.47 -9.59 -4.49
C ASP A 84 -9.68 -8.51 -5.26
N PHE A 85 -10.09 -7.25 -5.13
CA PHE A 85 -9.43 -6.13 -5.81
C PHE A 85 -7.95 -6.00 -5.40
N GLU A 86 -7.67 -6.13 -4.10
CA GLU A 86 -6.34 -5.93 -3.52
C GLU A 86 -5.52 -7.22 -3.44
N HIS A 87 -6.14 -8.39 -3.38
CA HIS A 87 -5.48 -9.67 -3.16
C HIS A 87 -5.61 -10.60 -4.39
N ASN A 88 -4.61 -11.46 -4.60
CA ASN A 88 -4.66 -12.52 -5.63
C ASN A 88 -5.07 -13.85 -4.97
N HIS A 89 -4.72 -14.98 -5.57
CA HIS A 89 -5.06 -16.32 -5.07
C HIS A 89 -4.16 -16.82 -3.93
N VAL A 90 -3.18 -16.04 -3.47
CA VAL A 90 -2.18 -16.50 -2.50
C VAL A 90 -2.60 -16.07 -1.11
N ASP A 91 -3.23 -16.96 -0.36
CA ASP A 91 -3.63 -16.69 1.03
C ASP A 91 -3.10 -17.71 2.05
N THR A 92 -2.52 -18.82 1.58
CA THR A 92 -1.88 -19.84 2.41
C THR A 92 -0.37 -19.88 2.28
N ARG A 93 0.28 -20.52 3.27
CA ARG A 93 1.73 -20.76 3.23
C ARG A 93 2.13 -21.59 2.02
N GLU A 94 1.34 -22.61 1.73
CA GLU A 94 1.57 -23.55 0.65
C GLU A 94 1.49 -22.86 -0.72
N GLU A 95 0.53 -21.97 -0.93
CA GLU A 95 0.44 -21.15 -2.15
C GLU A 95 1.59 -20.15 -2.23
N LEU A 96 1.96 -19.50 -1.12
CA LEU A 96 3.09 -18.56 -1.11
C LEU A 96 4.39 -19.25 -1.52
N GLN A 97 4.63 -20.47 -1.03
CA GLN A 97 5.80 -21.26 -1.41
C GLN A 97 5.85 -21.61 -2.90
N GLN A 98 4.68 -21.80 -3.53
CA GLN A 98 4.58 -22.13 -4.95
C GLN A 98 4.65 -20.87 -5.84
N TYR A 99 3.95 -19.81 -5.45
CA TYR A 99 3.81 -18.58 -6.21
C TYR A 99 5.05 -17.68 -6.11
N ASP A 100 5.55 -17.45 -4.90
CA ASP A 100 6.73 -16.61 -4.65
C ASP A 100 7.70 -17.29 -3.65
N PRO A 101 8.48 -18.29 -4.11
CA PRO A 101 9.42 -19.00 -3.25
C PRO A 101 10.52 -18.11 -2.65
N ARG A 102 10.79 -16.93 -3.22
CA ARG A 102 11.77 -15.97 -2.68
C ARG A 102 11.23 -15.30 -1.43
N LEU A 103 9.99 -14.78 -1.49
CA LEU A 103 9.31 -14.24 -0.33
C LEU A 103 9.13 -15.30 0.76
N ALA A 104 8.66 -16.48 0.36
CA ALA A 104 8.48 -17.61 1.27
C ALA A 104 9.76 -17.95 2.06
N LYS A 105 10.93 -17.87 1.40
CA LYS A 105 12.23 -18.09 2.05
C LYS A 105 12.53 -17.02 3.08
N LEU A 106 12.34 -15.73 2.78
CA LEU A 106 12.58 -14.64 3.71
C LEU A 106 11.65 -14.72 4.93
N VAL A 107 10.36 -15.01 4.72
CA VAL A 107 9.41 -15.20 5.82
C VAL A 107 9.81 -16.40 6.69
N LYS A 108 10.24 -17.51 6.08
CA LYS A 108 10.74 -18.69 6.79
C LYS A 108 11.99 -18.40 7.63
N GLU A 109 12.89 -17.53 7.19
CA GLU A 109 14.08 -17.15 7.94
C GLU A 109 13.71 -16.49 9.28
N VAL A 110 12.65 -15.66 9.29
CA VAL A 110 12.19 -14.93 10.48
C VAL A 110 11.35 -15.80 11.40
N PHE A 111 10.39 -16.55 10.85
CA PHE A 111 9.36 -17.25 11.64
C PHE A 111 9.56 -18.77 11.73
N GLY A 112 10.51 -19.32 10.96
CA GLY A 112 10.70 -20.76 10.82
C GLY A 112 9.56 -21.47 10.09
N SER A 113 9.62 -22.80 10.07
CA SER A 113 8.61 -23.66 9.44
C SER A 113 7.74 -24.39 10.47
N GLY A 114 7.53 -23.78 11.64
CA GLY A 114 6.68 -24.34 12.68
C GLY A 114 5.25 -24.61 12.18
N PRO A 115 4.52 -25.57 12.79
CA PRO A 115 3.19 -25.93 12.33
C PRO A 115 2.12 -24.89 12.68
N TRP A 116 2.45 -23.87 13.46
CA TRP A 116 1.50 -22.85 13.89
C TRP A 116 0.89 -22.14 12.68
N ARG A 117 -0.44 -22.04 12.71
CA ARG A 117 -1.29 -21.26 11.82
C ARG A 117 -2.27 -20.49 12.68
N TYR A 118 -2.68 -19.33 12.20
CA TYR A 118 -3.73 -18.62 12.87
C TYR A 118 -5.01 -19.43 12.87
N ARG A 119 -5.76 -19.28 13.95
CA ARG A 119 -7.13 -19.75 14.03
C ARG A 119 -7.96 -18.62 14.58
N HIS A 120 -9.03 -18.27 13.88
CA HIS A 120 -9.95 -17.25 14.35
C HIS A 120 -10.43 -17.59 15.79
N PRO A 121 -10.48 -16.63 16.74
CA PRO A 121 -10.83 -16.89 18.14
C PRO A 121 -12.06 -17.77 18.35
N GLN A 122 -13.11 -17.54 17.56
CA GLN A 122 -14.36 -18.29 17.59
C GLN A 122 -14.23 -19.78 17.23
N HIS A 123 -13.16 -20.14 16.52
CA HIS A 123 -12.96 -21.51 16.06
C HIS A 123 -12.00 -22.26 16.97
N ARG A 124 -11.26 -21.59 17.86
CA ARG A 124 -10.27 -22.21 18.75
C ARG A 124 -10.95 -23.16 19.74
N GLN A 125 -10.43 -24.38 19.83
CA GLN A 125 -10.89 -25.40 20.77
C GLN A 125 -9.67 -26.01 21.50
N PRO A 126 -9.64 -26.00 22.85
CA PRO A 126 -10.61 -25.36 23.74
C PRO A 126 -10.59 -23.83 23.59
N HIS A 127 -11.63 -23.16 24.13
CA HIS A 127 -11.66 -21.70 24.18
C HIS A 127 -10.39 -21.16 24.85
N SER A 128 -9.88 -20.04 24.34
CA SER A 128 -8.64 -19.44 24.85
C SER A 128 -8.83 -18.95 26.29
N ALA A 129 -7.94 -19.35 27.20
CA ALA A 129 -8.03 -19.00 28.62
C ALA A 129 -8.04 -17.48 28.88
N HIS A 130 -7.31 -16.70 28.08
CA HIS A 130 -7.30 -15.23 28.17
C HIS A 130 -8.61 -14.56 27.74
N LEU A 131 -9.54 -15.31 27.13
CA LEU A 131 -10.89 -14.85 26.78
C LEU A 131 -11.95 -15.40 27.74
N ALA A 132 -11.55 -15.94 28.90
CA ALA A 132 -12.50 -16.40 29.90
C ALA A 132 -13.46 -15.28 30.31
N GLY A 133 -14.77 -15.53 30.17
CA GLY A 133 -15.82 -14.55 30.48
C GLY A 133 -16.19 -13.60 29.33
N PHE A 134 -15.46 -13.61 28.21
CA PHE A 134 -15.84 -12.86 27.01
C PHE A 134 -16.99 -13.57 26.27
N ASP A 135 -18.09 -12.85 26.05
CA ASP A 135 -19.25 -13.31 25.29
C ASP A 135 -19.38 -12.47 24.02
N ARG A 136 -18.99 -13.04 22.89
CA ARG A 136 -19.04 -12.37 21.58
C ARG A 136 -20.46 -11.92 21.22
N ALA A 137 -21.51 -12.63 21.64
CA ALA A 137 -22.88 -12.24 21.33
C ALA A 137 -23.30 -10.93 22.03
N LYS A 138 -22.56 -10.53 23.07
CA LYS A 138 -22.73 -9.25 23.78
C LYS A 138 -21.71 -8.19 23.38
N ALA A 139 -20.80 -8.52 22.46
CA ALA A 139 -19.82 -7.58 21.97
C ALA A 139 -20.47 -6.46 21.14
N PRO A 140 -19.85 -5.27 21.04
CA PRO A 140 -20.31 -4.22 20.16
C PRO A 140 -20.40 -4.67 18.70
N VAL A 141 -21.31 -4.05 17.95
CA VAL A 141 -21.31 -4.11 16.49
C VAL A 141 -20.39 -2.99 15.99
N PHE A 142 -19.41 -3.35 15.16
CA PHE A 142 -18.50 -2.37 14.60
C PHE A 142 -19.25 -1.41 13.65
N GLY A 143 -18.89 -0.14 13.73
CA GLY A 143 -19.37 0.89 12.83
C GLY A 143 -18.43 2.09 12.85
N TRP A 144 -18.02 2.53 11.66
CA TRP A 144 -17.21 3.74 11.51
C TRP A 144 -17.96 4.97 12.01
N ALA A 145 -17.22 5.93 12.58
CA ALA A 145 -17.79 7.21 12.98
C ALA A 145 -18.43 7.93 11.78
N LYS A 146 -19.60 8.57 11.98
CA LYS A 146 -20.35 9.26 10.91
C LYS A 146 -19.49 10.25 10.10
N LYS A 147 -18.57 10.95 10.77
CA LYS A 147 -17.64 11.89 10.13
C LYS A 147 -16.68 11.18 9.18
N SER A 148 -16.15 10.01 9.58
CA SER A 148 -15.26 9.20 8.74
C SER A 148 -15.98 8.66 7.52
N VAL A 149 -17.22 8.17 7.69
CA VAL A 149 -18.06 7.72 6.57
C VAL A 149 -18.34 8.85 5.58
N ALA A 150 -18.74 10.03 6.08
CA ALA A 150 -19.01 11.19 5.22
C ALA A 150 -17.76 11.66 4.46
N TRP A 151 -16.61 11.68 5.12
CA TRP A 151 -15.33 12.02 4.48
C TRP A 151 -14.95 10.98 3.43
N TYR A 152 -15.05 9.69 3.74
CA TYR A 152 -14.68 8.60 2.83
C TYR A 152 -15.58 8.57 1.57
N ASN A 153 -16.87 8.86 1.71
CA ASN A 153 -17.76 8.97 0.56
C ASN A 153 -17.31 10.07 -0.40
N ARG A 154 -16.95 11.25 0.13
CA ARG A 154 -16.41 12.35 -0.68
C ARG A 154 -15.06 12.00 -1.30
N PHE A 155 -14.21 11.29 -0.56
CA PHE A 155 -12.93 10.78 -1.08
C PHE A 155 -13.15 9.85 -2.28
N LYS A 156 -14.06 8.87 -2.16
CA LYS A 156 -14.44 7.96 -3.26
C LYS A 156 -15.03 8.68 -4.48
N GLU A 157 -15.76 9.77 -4.26
CA GLU A 157 -16.32 10.61 -5.33
C GLU A 157 -15.26 11.52 -5.98
N GLY A 158 -13.99 11.45 -5.55
CA GLY A 158 -12.93 12.32 -6.04
C GLY A 158 -13.18 13.78 -5.66
N LEU A 159 -13.66 14.02 -4.44
CA LEU A 159 -13.90 15.35 -3.87
C LEU A 159 -12.98 15.66 -2.67
N GLU A 160 -12.11 14.71 -2.29
CA GLU A 160 -11.13 14.85 -1.21
C GLU A 160 -9.81 14.19 -1.62
N THR A 161 -8.73 14.59 -0.95
CA THR A 161 -7.41 13.93 -1.01
C THR A 161 -6.95 13.61 0.42
N LEU A 162 -5.89 12.82 0.57
CA LEU A 162 -5.22 12.66 1.87
C LEU A 162 -4.33 13.84 2.25
N ALA A 163 -4.36 14.93 1.48
CA ALA A 163 -3.48 16.07 1.71
C ALA A 163 -3.81 16.80 3.03
N PRO A 164 -2.80 17.36 3.71
CA PRO A 164 -3.01 18.18 4.89
C PRO A 164 -3.75 19.49 4.55
N GLY A 165 -4.33 20.13 5.56
CA GLY A 165 -5.18 21.33 5.36
C GLY A 165 -4.46 22.55 4.76
N ASN A 166 -3.12 22.59 4.79
CA ASN A 166 -2.30 23.64 4.17
C ASN A 166 -1.87 23.31 2.73
N ALA A 167 -2.35 22.20 2.15
CA ALA A 167 -1.99 21.79 0.81
C ALA A 167 -2.65 22.66 -0.28
N VAL A 168 -1.86 22.99 -1.30
CA VAL A 168 -2.23 23.82 -2.46
C VAL A 168 -2.50 22.97 -3.68
N ASP A 169 -3.40 23.42 -4.56
CA ASP A 169 -3.72 22.69 -5.80
C ASP A 169 -2.52 22.66 -6.76
N ILE A 170 -2.28 21.49 -7.36
CA ILE A 170 -1.27 21.29 -8.40
C ILE A 170 -1.89 21.68 -9.74
N ASP A 171 -1.20 22.56 -10.47
CA ASP A 171 -1.58 22.95 -11.83
C ASP A 171 -1.00 21.97 -12.85
N LEU A 172 -1.87 21.37 -13.67
CA LEU A 172 -1.48 20.41 -14.70
C LEU A 172 -1.26 21.11 -16.04
N GLN A 173 -0.09 20.85 -16.62
CA GLN A 173 0.31 21.35 -17.93
C GLN A 173 0.20 20.23 -18.97
N SER A 174 -0.24 20.59 -20.18
CA SER A 174 -0.21 19.68 -21.32
C SER A 174 1.25 19.31 -21.69
N PRO A 175 1.51 18.09 -22.18
CA PRO A 175 2.81 17.72 -22.73
C PRO A 175 3.21 18.62 -23.90
N GLU A 176 4.41 19.16 -23.84
CA GLU A 176 5.03 19.95 -24.92
C GLU A 176 6.25 19.21 -25.48
N ASP A 177 6.62 19.49 -26.73
CA ASP A 177 7.86 19.02 -27.33
C ASP A 177 9.06 19.82 -26.81
N ARG A 178 9.43 19.54 -25.56
CA ARG A 178 10.59 20.14 -24.88
C ARG A 178 11.19 19.16 -23.87
N VAL A 179 12.45 19.43 -23.50
CA VAL A 179 13.11 18.68 -22.42
C VAL A 179 12.77 19.30 -21.08
N TYR A 180 12.07 18.56 -20.23
CA TYR A 180 11.77 18.95 -18.85
C TYR A 180 12.90 18.50 -17.92
N ARG A 181 13.42 19.41 -17.09
CA ARG A 181 14.52 19.13 -16.15
C ARG A 181 14.18 19.72 -14.79
N SER A 182 14.27 18.91 -13.73
CA SER A 182 14.13 19.44 -12.38
C SER A 182 15.33 20.32 -12.02
N PRO A 183 15.11 21.51 -11.46
CA PRO A 183 16.17 22.29 -10.84
C PRO A 183 16.66 21.58 -9.57
N ALA A 184 17.90 21.88 -9.16
CA ALA A 184 18.35 21.52 -7.83
C ALA A 184 17.54 22.32 -6.78
N SER A 185 17.08 21.65 -5.74
CA SER A 185 16.32 22.25 -4.65
C SER A 185 16.61 21.51 -3.35
N ALA A 186 16.64 22.25 -2.24
CA ALA A 186 16.80 21.72 -0.88
C ALA A 186 15.53 21.93 -0.03
N GLU A 187 14.46 22.49 -0.63
CA GLU A 187 13.19 22.75 0.03
C GLU A 187 12.28 21.54 -0.17
N GLU A 188 12.18 20.68 0.84
CA GLU A 188 11.34 19.48 0.81
C GLU A 188 9.84 19.81 0.79
N THR A 189 9.07 19.01 0.07
CA THR A 189 7.61 19.10 -0.02
C THR A 189 7.02 17.70 -0.27
N PHE A 190 5.70 17.60 -0.24
CA PHE A 190 4.97 16.36 -0.50
C PHE A 190 3.90 16.56 -1.58
N LEU A 191 3.69 15.54 -2.37
CA LEU A 191 2.64 15.46 -3.38
C LEU A 191 1.58 14.45 -2.93
N TYR A 192 0.33 14.89 -2.85
CA TYR A 192 -0.83 14.07 -2.51
C TYR A 192 -1.72 13.93 -3.74
N ILE A 193 -1.59 12.81 -4.44
CA ILE A 193 -2.28 12.57 -5.71
C ILE A 193 -3.36 11.50 -5.50
N SER A 194 -4.61 11.80 -5.86
CA SER A 194 -5.72 10.85 -5.88
C SER A 194 -6.14 10.60 -7.33
N ASN A 195 -6.21 9.34 -7.76
CA ASN A 195 -6.65 8.99 -9.10
C ASN A 195 -8.17 8.77 -9.12
N ALA A 196 -8.93 9.79 -9.49
CA ALA A 196 -10.37 9.71 -9.68
C ALA A 196 -10.76 9.45 -11.14
N SER A 197 -9.82 9.08 -12.00
CA SER A 197 -10.07 8.69 -13.39
C SER A 197 -10.39 7.19 -13.51
N GLN A 198 -10.73 6.73 -14.71
CA GLN A 198 -10.96 5.31 -15.01
C GLN A 198 -9.70 4.60 -15.53
N GLN A 199 -8.59 5.31 -15.71
CA GLN A 199 -7.33 4.77 -16.22
C GLN A 199 -6.31 4.63 -15.09
N ALA A 200 -5.49 3.60 -15.16
CA ALA A 200 -4.32 3.47 -14.30
C ALA A 200 -3.25 4.47 -14.74
N ILE A 201 -2.65 5.18 -13.80
CA ILE A 201 -1.60 6.17 -14.06
C ILE A 201 -0.36 5.87 -13.24
N ARG A 202 0.78 6.40 -13.66
CA ARG A 202 2.02 6.39 -12.88
C ARG A 202 2.63 7.79 -12.81
N LEU A 203 3.34 8.05 -11.71
CA LEU A 203 4.08 9.29 -11.51
C LEU A 203 5.55 9.06 -11.85
N GLU A 204 6.11 9.97 -12.64
CA GLU A 204 7.54 9.94 -12.97
C GLU A 204 8.16 11.30 -12.70
N TRP A 205 9.27 11.31 -11.97
CA TRP A 205 10.07 12.49 -11.70
C TRP A 205 11.07 12.71 -12.84
N MET A 206 11.16 13.95 -13.33
CA MET A 206 12.15 14.33 -14.33
C MET A 206 13.44 14.75 -13.63
N ASP A 207 14.52 14.00 -13.75
CA ASP A 207 15.79 14.34 -13.11
C ASP A 207 16.45 15.61 -13.71
N GLY A 208 17.57 16.05 -13.13
CA GLY A 208 18.31 17.23 -13.62
C GLY A 208 18.89 17.06 -15.03
N ALA A 209 19.02 15.84 -15.53
CA ALA A 209 19.42 15.53 -16.90
C ALA A 209 18.21 15.43 -17.87
N GLY A 210 16.99 15.42 -17.34
CA GLY A 210 15.74 15.26 -18.08
C GLY A 210 15.33 13.81 -18.33
N ARG A 211 15.89 12.85 -17.59
CA ARG A 211 15.45 11.45 -17.61
C ARG A 211 14.23 11.30 -16.71
N ALA A 212 13.22 10.59 -17.19
CA ALA A 212 12.06 10.22 -16.39
C ALA A 212 12.38 9.02 -15.50
N LEU A 213 12.18 9.18 -14.20
CA LEU A 213 12.38 8.16 -13.20
C LEU A 213 11.04 7.84 -12.53
N PRO A 214 10.51 6.62 -12.68
CA PRO A 214 9.26 6.24 -12.03
C PRO A 214 9.42 6.30 -10.52
N ARG A 215 8.40 6.78 -9.83
CA ARG A 215 8.34 6.87 -8.37
C ARG A 215 6.99 6.35 -7.89
N GLY A 216 7.03 5.49 -6.88
CA GLY A 216 5.86 4.75 -6.43
C GLY A 216 5.44 3.63 -7.38
N SER A 217 4.32 3.00 -7.05
CA SER A 217 3.65 1.99 -7.87
C SER A 217 2.67 2.62 -8.87
N GLU A 218 2.04 1.77 -9.68
CA GLU A 218 0.79 2.11 -10.38
C GLU A 218 -0.22 2.73 -9.41
N LEU A 219 -0.93 3.76 -9.87
CA LEU A 219 -2.11 4.33 -9.23
C LEU A 219 -3.34 3.92 -10.05
N ARG A 220 -4.03 2.86 -9.62
CA ARG A 220 -5.27 2.39 -10.24
C ARG A 220 -6.40 3.39 -9.98
N PRO A 221 -7.55 3.27 -10.66
CA PRO A 221 -8.74 4.02 -10.29
C PRO A 221 -9.01 3.91 -8.78
N THR A 222 -9.28 5.04 -8.14
CA THR A 222 -9.48 5.22 -6.68
C THR A 222 -8.24 5.09 -5.79
N ASP A 223 -7.08 4.72 -6.33
CA ASP A 223 -5.83 4.74 -5.58
C ASP A 223 -5.37 6.18 -5.32
N HIS A 224 -4.49 6.30 -4.34
CA HIS A 224 -3.87 7.56 -3.95
C HIS A 224 -2.42 7.34 -3.58
N SER A 225 -1.62 8.39 -3.66
CA SER A 225 -0.21 8.39 -3.30
C SER A 225 0.13 9.62 -2.48
N GLU A 226 1.00 9.43 -1.51
CA GLU A 226 1.85 10.47 -0.94
C GLU A 226 3.26 10.27 -1.47
N GLN A 227 3.89 11.34 -1.96
CA GLN A 227 5.23 11.27 -2.54
C GLN A 227 6.06 12.46 -2.05
N GLN A 228 7.10 12.17 -1.29
CA GLN A 228 8.11 13.17 -0.92
C GLN A 228 8.86 13.63 -2.18
N THR A 229 9.12 14.93 -2.27
CA THR A 229 9.93 15.53 -3.34
C THR A 229 10.50 16.88 -2.87
N TYR A 230 11.04 17.68 -3.79
CA TYR A 230 11.51 19.03 -3.50
C TYR A 230 10.79 20.07 -4.35
N ALA A 231 10.58 21.26 -3.79
CA ALA A 231 9.92 22.37 -4.46
C ALA A 231 10.64 22.71 -5.77
N GLY A 232 9.88 22.90 -6.84
CA GLY A 232 10.40 23.14 -8.19
C GLY A 232 10.69 21.89 -9.01
N HIS A 233 10.71 20.68 -8.40
CA HIS A 233 10.84 19.45 -9.16
C HIS A 233 9.73 19.30 -10.20
N ILE A 234 10.10 18.88 -11.40
CA ILE A 234 9.17 18.63 -12.49
C ILE A 234 8.79 17.15 -12.47
N TRP A 235 7.49 16.92 -12.53
CA TRP A 235 6.88 15.61 -12.52
C TRP A 235 5.99 15.45 -13.75
N ARG A 236 5.75 14.21 -14.15
CA ARG A 236 4.76 13.86 -15.16
C ARG A 236 3.84 12.75 -14.69
N ILE A 237 2.60 12.82 -15.16
CA ILE A 237 1.62 11.76 -15.08
C ILE A 237 1.65 11.03 -16.41
N VAL A 238 1.82 9.72 -16.39
CA VAL A 238 1.77 8.85 -17.56
C VAL A 238 0.64 7.85 -17.44
N ASP A 239 0.10 7.44 -18.57
CA ASP A 239 -0.74 6.24 -18.67
C ASP A 239 0.14 5.02 -18.34
N ASP A 240 -0.28 4.19 -17.38
CA ASP A 240 0.59 3.11 -16.87
C ASP A 240 0.84 2.03 -17.92
N GLU A 241 -0.18 1.71 -18.74
CA GLU A 241 -0.11 0.66 -19.76
C GLU A 241 0.75 1.07 -20.97
N SER A 242 0.47 2.22 -21.55
CA SER A 242 1.15 2.69 -22.77
C SER A 242 2.45 3.48 -22.50
N GLY A 243 2.65 3.97 -21.27
CA GLY A 243 3.74 4.88 -20.92
C GLY A 243 3.60 6.28 -21.54
N LYS A 244 2.45 6.59 -22.16
CA LYS A 244 2.21 7.89 -22.80
C LYS A 244 2.12 8.98 -21.74
N SER A 245 2.87 10.07 -21.94
CA SER A 245 2.76 11.26 -21.09
C SER A 245 1.40 11.93 -21.26
N LEU A 246 0.70 12.13 -20.15
CA LEU A 246 -0.64 12.73 -20.09
C LEU A 246 -0.55 14.20 -19.68
N HIS A 247 0.21 14.49 -18.62
CA HIS A 247 0.42 15.84 -18.10
C HIS A 247 1.79 15.99 -17.43
N TYR A 248 2.24 17.24 -17.31
CA TYR A 248 3.39 17.64 -16.49
C TYR A 248 2.93 18.60 -15.40
N PHE A 249 3.67 18.67 -14.30
CA PHE A 249 3.45 19.67 -13.25
C PHE A 249 4.74 19.96 -12.49
N VAL A 250 4.73 21.07 -11.74
CA VAL A 250 5.85 21.49 -10.89
C VAL A 250 5.45 21.34 -9.43
N ALA A 251 6.30 20.71 -8.63
CA ALA A 251 6.09 20.56 -7.20
C ALA A 251 6.07 21.94 -6.51
N PRO A 252 4.98 22.30 -5.79
CA PRO A 252 4.90 23.56 -5.07
C PRO A 252 5.77 23.56 -3.81
N LYS A 253 6.02 24.75 -3.25
CA LYS A 253 6.74 24.91 -1.97
C LYS A 253 5.95 24.36 -0.77
N ALA A 254 4.65 24.64 -0.73
CA ALA A 254 3.72 23.99 0.20
C ALA A 254 3.40 22.57 -0.31
N PRO A 255 2.83 21.68 0.54
CA PRO A 255 2.32 20.39 0.06
C PRO A 255 1.38 20.57 -1.13
N GLY A 256 1.60 19.82 -2.21
CA GLY A 256 0.76 19.84 -3.40
C GLY A 256 -0.33 18.79 -3.32
N LYS A 257 -1.55 19.11 -3.75
CA LYS A 257 -2.64 18.14 -3.89
C LYS A 257 -3.21 18.13 -5.30
N LEU A 258 -3.61 16.95 -5.74
CA LEU A 258 -4.27 16.75 -7.03
C LEU A 258 -5.31 15.64 -6.92
N ILE A 259 -6.50 15.90 -7.45
CA ILE A 259 -7.45 14.85 -7.81
C ILE A 259 -7.41 14.72 -9.32
N TYR A 260 -6.72 13.71 -9.82
CA TYR A 260 -6.60 13.47 -11.25
C TYR A 260 -7.92 12.92 -11.79
N LYS A 261 -8.51 13.65 -12.74
CA LYS A 261 -9.70 13.27 -13.49
C LYS A 261 -9.36 13.38 -14.96
N THR A 262 -9.77 12.41 -15.77
CA THR A 262 -9.76 12.60 -17.23
C THR A 262 -10.81 13.65 -17.59
N ALA A 263 -10.47 14.56 -18.50
CA ALA A 263 -11.48 15.42 -19.12
C ALA A 263 -12.55 14.51 -19.78
N GLN A 264 -13.82 14.81 -19.52
CA GLN A 264 -14.94 14.18 -20.23
C GLN A 264 -14.89 14.51 -21.73
#